data_AF-A0A957C6T0-F1
#
_entry.id   AF-A0A957C6T0-F1
#
_cell.length_a   1.000
_cell.length_b   1.000
_cell.length_c   1.000
_cell.angle_alpha   90.00
_cell.angle_beta   90.00
_cell.angle_gamma   90.00
#
_symmetry.space_group_name_H-M   'P 1'
#
loop_
_entity.id
_entity.type
_entity.pdbx_description
1 polymer ?
#
loop_
_entity_poly.entity_id
_entity_poly.type
_entity_poly.pdbx_seq_one_letter_code
_entity_poly.pdbx_strand_id
1 'polypeptide(L)' 'MSEVIRIPAMMDPHTHLRDMDWSHKATFASESAAAVAGGYWAIFDMPNTPPNTTTRAALETKIT' A
#
# COMPACT_ATOMS: atom_id res chain seq x y z
N MET A 1 -19.08 -16.27 25.10
CA MET A 1 -18.87 -15.03 24.32
C MET A 1 -17.43 -15.02 23.86
N SER A 2 -17.16 -14.69 22.59
CA SER A 2 -15.77 -14.51 22.15
C SER A 2 -15.19 -13.27 22.81
N GLU A 3 -14.02 -13.39 23.44
CA GLU A 3 -13.29 -12.22 23.93
C GLU A 3 -12.71 -11.44 22.74
N VAL A 4 -12.91 -10.13 22.74
CA VAL A 4 -12.33 -9.21 21.75
C VAL A 4 -11.08 -8.59 22.38
N ILE A 5 -9.92 -8.83 21.77
CA ILE A 5 -8.66 -8.19 22.16
C ILE A 5 -8.49 -6.93 21.31
N ARG A 6 -8.25 -5.79 21.97
CA ARG A 6 -7.91 -4.53 21.30
C ARG A 6 -6.40 -4.38 21.25
N ILE A 7 -5.86 -4.19 20.05
CA ILE A 7 -4.43 -3.99 19.80
C ILE A 7 -4.23 -2.70 19.00
N PRO A 8 -3.04 -2.06 19.08
CA PRO A 8 -2.67 -1.00 18.16
C PRO A 8 -2.71 -1.49 16.71
N ALA A 9 -3.07 -0.60 15.79
CA ALA A 9 -3.00 -0.91 14.37
C ALA A 9 -1.54 -1.18 13.95
N MET A 10 -1.36 -2.13 13.04
CA MET A 10 -0.03 -2.53 12.58
C MET A 10 0.44 -1.64 11.43
N MET A 11 1.75 -1.68 11.17
CA MET A 11 2.35 -1.12 9.95
C MET A 11 2.90 -2.27 9.11
N ASP A 12 2.66 -2.23 7.81
CA ASP A 12 3.25 -3.20 6.88
C ASP A 12 4.41 -2.55 6.10
N PRO A 13 5.68 -2.87 6.43
CA PRO A 13 6.83 -2.31 5.74
C PRO A 13 7.06 -2.90 4.33
N HIS A 14 6.26 -3.91 3.91
CA HIS A 14 6.46 -4.60 2.65
C HIS A 14 5.13 -4.86 1.92
N THR A 15 4.70 -3.87 1.14
CA THR A 15 3.54 -4.02 0.25
C THR A 15 3.89 -3.73 -1.20
N HIS A 16 3.07 -4.20 -2.13
CA HIS A 16 3.17 -3.84 -3.53
C HIS A 16 1.80 -3.37 -4.01
N LEU A 17 1.59 -2.06 -4.17
CA LEU A 17 0.28 -1.52 -4.52
C LEU A 17 -0.07 -1.65 -6.00
N ARG A 18 0.93 -1.95 -6.85
CA ARG A 18 0.79 -2.23 -8.29
C ARG A 18 0.06 -1.14 -9.10
N ASP A 19 0.04 0.10 -8.64
CA ASP A 19 -0.59 1.20 -9.40
C ASP A 19 0.19 1.54 -10.69
N MET A 20 -0.02 2.72 -11.28
CA MET A 20 0.62 3.18 -12.53
C MET A 20 0.36 2.18 -13.67
N ASP A 21 1.38 1.71 -14.38
CA ASP A 21 1.25 0.80 -15.52
C ASP A 21 0.68 -0.58 -15.15
N TRP A 22 0.63 -0.91 -13.86
CA TRP A 22 0.07 -2.17 -13.35
C TRP A 22 -1.31 -2.02 -12.70
N SER A 23 -1.96 -0.86 -12.84
CA SER A 23 -3.26 -0.56 -12.21
C SER A 23 -4.38 -1.58 -12.47
N HIS A 24 -4.26 -2.38 -13.54
CA HIS A 24 -5.14 -3.54 -13.81
C HIS A 24 -5.04 -4.67 -12.77
N LYS A 25 -4.00 -4.68 -11.93
CA LYS A 25 -3.79 -5.65 -10.85
C LYS A 25 -4.30 -5.13 -9.51
N ALA A 26 -3.98 -3.88 -9.21
CA ALA A 26 -4.30 -3.19 -7.96
C ALA A 26 -3.98 -1.69 -8.10
N THR A 27 -4.57 -0.87 -7.26
CA THR A 27 -4.41 0.61 -7.23
C THR A 27 -4.14 1.07 -5.81
N PHE A 28 -3.65 2.30 -5.63
CA PHE A 28 -3.55 2.92 -4.31
C PHE A 28 -4.88 2.87 -3.55
N ALA A 29 -6.00 3.13 -4.23
CA ALA A 29 -7.33 3.11 -3.63
C ALA A 29 -7.76 1.70 -3.18
N SER A 30 -7.55 0.68 -4.02
CA SER A 30 -7.97 -0.70 -3.69
C SER A 30 -7.15 -1.28 -2.52
N GLU A 31 -5.83 -1.13 -2.56
CA GLU A 31 -4.98 -1.77 -1.55
C GLU A 31 -4.93 -1.00 -0.24
N SER A 32 -5.09 0.33 -0.26
CA SER A 32 -5.24 1.09 0.99
C SER A 32 -6.54 0.74 1.70
N ALA A 33 -7.64 0.53 0.97
CA ALA A 33 -8.89 0.04 1.54
C ALA A 33 -8.72 -1.37 2.14
N ALA A 34 -8.02 -2.27 1.44
CA ALA A 34 -7.72 -3.61 1.95
C ALA A 34 -6.83 -3.57 3.21
N ALA A 35 -5.84 -2.69 3.26
CA ALA A 35 -4.97 -2.50 4.42
C ALA A 35 -5.76 -2.06 5.67
N VAL A 36 -6.65 -1.07 5.53
CA VAL A 36 -7.51 -0.62 6.63
C VAL A 36 -8.45 -1.74 7.10
N ALA A 37 -9.06 -2.49 6.17
CA ALA A 37 -9.89 -3.64 6.49
C ALA A 37 -9.10 -4.75 7.22
N GLY A 38 -7.80 -4.88 6.92
CA GLY A 38 -6.86 -5.79 7.57
C GLY A 38 -6.29 -5.31 8.90
N GLY A 39 -6.62 -4.09 9.35
CA GLY A 39 -6.13 -3.53 10.61
C GLY A 39 -4.75 -2.86 10.53
N TYR A 40 -4.28 -2.54 9.33
CA TYR A 40 -3.07 -1.76 9.11
C TYR A 40 -3.42 -0.27 9.01
N TRP A 41 -2.68 0.58 9.72
CA TRP A 41 -2.85 2.03 9.63
C TRP A 41 -1.87 2.67 8.63
N ALA A 42 -0.74 2.01 8.38
CA ALA A 42 0.25 2.44 7.40
C ALA A 42 0.82 1.24 6.65
N ILE A 43 1.10 1.46 5.37
CA ILE A 43 1.71 0.48 4.47
C ILE A 43 2.79 1.19 3.65
N PHE A 44 3.85 0.45 3.29
CA PHE A 44 4.98 0.96 2.54
C PHE A 44 5.02 0.29 1.18
N ASP A 45 4.86 1.07 0.10
CA ASP A 45 4.91 0.57 -1.26
C ASP A 45 6.34 0.26 -1.70
N MET A 46 6.55 -0.93 -2.24
CA MET A 46 7.82 -1.31 -2.82
C MET A 46 8.04 -0.63 -4.19
N PRO A 47 9.28 -0.27 -4.54
CA PRO A 47 9.56 0.60 -5.69
C PRO A 47 9.52 -0.11 -7.06
N ASN A 48 8.96 -1.32 -7.15
CA ASN A 48 9.04 -2.20 -8.33
C ASN A 48 7.79 -2.16 -9.23
N THR A 49 6.98 -1.12 -9.13
CA THR A 49 5.91 -0.83 -10.09
C THR A 49 6.52 -0.17 -11.34
N PRO A 50 6.05 -0.40 -12.57
CA PRO A 50 6.50 0.35 -13.74
C PRO A 50 5.80 1.71 -13.84
N PRO A 51 6.53 2.82 -14.02
CA PRO A 51 7.99 2.96 -13.96
C PRO A 51 8.54 2.79 -12.52
N ASN A 52 9.69 2.12 -12.38
CA ASN A 52 10.30 1.84 -11.06
C ASN A 52 10.54 3.15 -10.27
N THR A 53 10.18 3.15 -8.99
CA THR A 53 10.29 4.30 -8.09
C THR A 53 11.71 4.45 -7.53
N THR A 54 12.70 4.59 -8.41
CA THR A 54 14.13 4.71 -8.06
C THR A 54 14.72 6.09 -8.39
N THR A 55 13.89 7.02 -8.85
CA THR A 55 14.28 8.40 -9.14
C THR A 55 13.29 9.35 -8.48
N ARG A 56 13.70 10.61 -8.25
CA ARG A 56 12.79 11.66 -7.75
C ARG A 56 11.58 11.81 -8.67
N ALA A 57 11.78 11.91 -9.99
CA ALA A 57 10.69 12.06 -10.94
C ALA A 57 9.65 10.93 -10.85
N ALA A 58 10.11 9.67 -10.77
CA ALA A 58 9.21 8.53 -10.60
C ALA A 58 8.48 8.53 -9.24
N LEU A 59 9.12 9.03 -8.18
CA LEU A 59 8.46 9.23 -6.89
C LEU A 59 7.37 10.30 -6.99
N GLU A 60 7.67 11.47 -7.59
CA GLU A 60 6.69 12.56 -7.77
C GLU A 60 5.47 12.06 -8.58
N THR A 61 5.69 11.28 -9.65
CA THR A 61 4.60 10.66 -10.42
C THR A 61 3.77 9.69 -9.59
N LYS A 62 4.39 8.94 -8.66
CA LYS A 62 3.67 7.96 -7.84
C LYS A 62 2.83 8.59 -6.73
N ILE A 63 3.25 9.75 -6.21
CA ILE A 63 2.58 10.42 -5.08
C ILE A 63 1.58 11.51 -5.51
N THR A 64 1.38 11.69 -6.81
CA THR A 64 0.45 12.67 -7.41
C THR A 64 -0.70 11.93 -8.08
#